data_AF-A0A2W1BHK2-F1
#
_entry.id   AF-A0A2W1BHK2-F1
#
_cell.length_a   1.000
_cell.length_b   1.000
_cell.length_c   1.000
_cell.angle_alpha   90.00
_cell.angle_beta   90.00
_cell.angle_gamma   90.00
#
_symmetry.space_group_name_H-M   'P 1'
#
loop_
_entity.id
_entity.type
_entity.pdbx_description
1 polymer ?
#
loop_
_entity_poly.entity_id
_entity_poly.type
_entity_poly.pdbx_seq_one_letter_code
_entity_poly.pdbx_strand_id
1 'polypeptide(L)'
;MILYILLLINCFRNIMSRDHKKKPGSRRYINYSDELLNEALSKVVTGAMSLRAASREYNNPFGTLSNKYKGNFTRTPGAQPIFSHTEEKSLLKAAAKCSDWGYPLTALDLRFFAKAYLDRQGRHVARFQNILY
;
A
#
# COMPACT_ATOMS: atom_id res chain seq x y z
N MET A 1 -20.03 -4.85 -12.72
CA MET A 1 -19.45 -3.50 -12.48
C MET A 1 -18.42 -3.46 -11.34
N ILE A 2 -18.65 -4.06 -10.17
CA ILE A 2 -17.71 -4.01 -9.02
C ILE A 2 -16.35 -4.69 -9.34
N LEU A 3 -16.35 -5.78 -10.10
CA LEU A 3 -15.11 -6.45 -10.54
C LEU A 3 -14.23 -5.59 -11.45
N TYR A 4 -14.81 -4.76 -12.32
CA TYR A 4 -14.07 -3.89 -13.24
C TYR A 4 -13.33 -2.77 -12.50
N ILE A 5 -13.96 -2.23 -11.45
CA ILE A 5 -13.37 -1.20 -10.58
C ILE A 5 -12.19 -1.78 -9.79
N LEU A 6 -12.32 -2.99 -9.24
CA LEU A 6 -11.21 -3.67 -8.57
C LEU A 6 -10.07 -4.05 -9.52
N LEU A 7 -10.38 -4.38 -10.78
CA LEU A 7 -9.36 -4.71 -11.78
C LEU A 7 -8.61 -3.45 -12.24
N LEU A 8 -9.29 -2.31 -12.41
CA LEU A 8 -8.66 -1.01 -12.69
C LEU A 8 -7.79 -0.52 -11.53
N ILE A 9 -8.23 -0.67 -10.29
CA ILE A 9 -7.44 -0.34 -9.08
C ILE A 9 -6.17 -1.21 -9.00
N ASN A 10 -6.28 -2.52 -9.29
CA ASN A 10 -5.12 -3.42 -9.29
C ASN A 10 -4.19 -3.21 -10.51
N CYS A 11 -4.73 -2.81 -11.66
CA CYS A 11 -3.96 -2.49 -12.86
C CYS A 11 -3.11 -1.22 -12.66
N PHE A 12 -3.70 -0.17 -12.08
CA PHE A 12 -2.95 1.07 -11.75
C PHE A 12 -1.80 0.86 -10.77
N ARG A 13 -1.96 -0.09 -9.83
CA ARG A 13 -0.96 -0.39 -8.81
C ARG A 13 0.34 -0.98 -9.40
N ASN A 14 0.32 -1.51 -10.63
CA ASN A 14 1.46 -2.11 -11.31
C ASN A 14 2.19 -1.16 -12.30
N ILE A 15 1.63 0.00 -12.64
CA ILE A 15 2.14 0.85 -13.73
C ILE A 15 3.38 1.70 -13.32
N MET A 16 3.69 1.76 -12.02
CA MET A 16 4.83 2.53 -11.48
C MET A 16 5.67 1.77 -10.44
N SER A 17 5.34 0.49 -10.17
CA SER A 17 6.12 -0.34 -9.25
C SER A 17 7.09 -1.19 -10.06
N ARG A 18 8.38 -1.18 -9.72
CA ARG A 18 9.29 -2.21 -10.23
C ARG A 18 8.75 -3.58 -9.77
N ASP A 19 8.61 -4.52 -10.70
CA ASP A 19 8.36 -5.92 -10.38
C ASP A 19 9.59 -6.51 -9.69
N HIS A 20 9.68 -6.32 -8.38
CA HIS A 20 10.80 -6.78 -7.58
C HIS A 20 10.72 -8.31 -7.40
N LYS A 21 11.44 -9.05 -8.25
CA LYS A 21 11.66 -10.48 -8.07
C LYS A 21 12.70 -10.70 -6.96
N LYS A 22 12.31 -11.44 -5.92
CA LYS A 22 13.23 -11.79 -4.83
C LYS A 22 14.28 -12.77 -5.32
N LYS A 23 15.52 -12.62 -4.83
CA LYS A 23 16.58 -13.61 -5.04
C LYS A 23 16.17 -14.95 -4.41
N PRO A 24 16.30 -16.09 -5.12
CA PRO A 24 16.13 -17.42 -4.54
C PRO A 24 17.03 -17.57 -3.30
N GLY A 25 16.49 -18.12 -2.21
CA GLY A 25 17.23 -18.26 -0.94
C GLY A 25 17.28 -17.01 -0.04
N SER A 26 16.65 -15.91 -0.43
CA SER A 26 16.54 -14.72 0.44
C SER A 26 15.72 -14.97 1.70
N ARG A 27 15.98 -14.18 2.76
CA ARG A 27 15.31 -14.27 4.06
C ARG A 27 13.79 -14.22 3.92
N ARG A 28 13.09 -15.15 4.57
CA ARG A 28 11.63 -15.09 4.75
C ARG A 28 11.30 -13.96 5.75
N TYR A 29 10.52 -12.98 5.31
CA TYR A 29 10.19 -11.79 6.10
C TYR A 29 9.08 -12.05 7.14
N ILE A 30 8.21 -13.04 6.89
CA ILE A 30 7.07 -13.38 7.75
C ILE A 30 7.00 -14.89 7.85
N ASN A 31 7.04 -15.41 9.07
CA ASN A 31 6.94 -16.84 9.39
C ASN A 31 5.72 -17.13 10.29
N TYR A 32 4.81 -16.17 10.46
CA TYR A 32 3.60 -16.30 11.27
C TYR A 32 2.37 -15.94 10.46
N SER A 33 1.24 -16.55 10.76
CA SER A 33 -0.05 -16.20 10.17
C SER A 33 -0.64 -14.98 10.86
N ASP A 34 -1.23 -14.07 10.08
CA ASP A 34 -1.91 -12.88 10.61
C ASP A 34 -3.10 -13.23 11.52
N GLU A 35 -3.80 -14.35 11.23
CA GLU A 35 -4.93 -14.85 12.02
C GLU A 35 -4.50 -15.19 13.47
N LEU A 36 -3.52 -16.08 13.62
CA LEU A 36 -2.97 -16.45 14.95
C LEU A 36 -2.37 -15.25 15.69
N LEU A 37 -1.79 -14.29 14.96
CA LEU A 37 -1.26 -13.06 15.56
C LEU A 37 -2.38 -12.21 16.17
N ASN A 38 -3.49 -12.03 15.45
CA ASN A 38 -4.63 -11.25 15.92
C ASN A 38 -5.33 -11.93 17.10
N GLU A 39 -5.48 -13.26 17.06
CA GLU A 39 -6.02 -14.02 18.19
C GLU A 39 -5.15 -13.88 19.44
N ALA A 40 -3.83 -14.05 19.30
CA ALA A 40 -2.88 -13.86 20.40
C ALA A 40 -2.96 -12.44 20.99
N LEU A 41 -3.05 -11.41 20.15
CA LEU A 41 -3.20 -10.03 20.60
C LEU A 41 -4.53 -9.81 21.33
N SER A 42 -5.63 -10.41 20.89
CA SER A 42 -6.93 -10.30 21.56
C SER A 42 -6.90 -10.91 22.98
N LYS A 43 -6.24 -12.05 23.17
CA LYS A 43 -6.07 -12.69 24.50
C LYS A 43 -5.14 -11.89 25.41
N VAL A 44 -4.15 -11.20 24.87
CA VAL A 44 -3.28 -10.30 25.64
C VAL A 44 -4.03 -9.03 26.06
N VAL A 45 -4.83 -8.44 25.18
CA VAL A 45 -5.60 -7.21 25.47
C VAL A 45 -6.71 -7.48 26.49
N THR A 46 -7.37 -8.65 26.41
CA THR A 46 -8.38 -9.08 27.39
C THR A 46 -7.78 -9.44 28.76
N GLY A 47 -6.45 -9.48 28.88
CA GLY A 47 -5.75 -9.82 30.12
C GLY A 47 -5.68 -11.32 30.43
N ALA A 48 -6.13 -12.18 29.51
CA ALA A 48 -6.15 -13.64 29.70
C ALA A 48 -4.73 -14.26 29.71
N MET A 49 -3.75 -13.62 29.06
CA MET A 49 -2.37 -14.10 29.02
C MET A 49 -1.34 -12.97 28.89
N SER A 50 -0.11 -13.24 29.35
CA SER A 50 1.02 -12.32 29.14
C SER A 50 1.60 -12.43 27.73
N LEU A 51 2.25 -11.37 27.25
CA LEU A 51 2.96 -11.36 25.96
C LEU A 51 3.97 -12.52 25.81
N ARG A 52 4.62 -12.93 26.92
CA ARG A 52 5.56 -14.06 26.92
C ARG A 52 4.84 -15.41 26.81
N ALA A 53 3.68 -15.56 27.45
CA ALA A 53 2.85 -16.76 27.32
C ALA A 53 2.30 -16.89 25.90
N ALA A 54 1.73 -15.80 25.36
CA ALA A 54 1.23 -15.74 23.98
C ALA A 54 2.31 -16.09 22.94
N SER A 55 3.55 -15.64 23.16
CA SER A 55 4.67 -15.96 22.26
C SER A 55 4.98 -17.46 22.20
N ARG A 56 4.83 -18.17 23.33
CA ARG A 56 5.08 -19.62 23.41
C ARG A 56 3.93 -20.43 22.83
N GLU A 57 2.69 -20.03 23.12
CA GLU A 57 1.49 -20.76 22.68
C GLU A 57 1.26 -20.63 21.17
N TYR A 58 1.45 -19.43 20.62
CA TYR A 58 1.16 -19.13 19.21
C TYR A 58 2.39 -19.17 18.30
N ASN A 59 3.57 -19.53 18.83
CA ASN A 59 4.85 -19.50 18.11
C ASN A 59 5.16 -18.16 17.41
N ASN A 60 4.57 -17.07 17.90
CA ASN A 60 4.81 -15.72 17.41
C ASN A 60 6.02 -15.10 18.12
N PRO A 61 6.98 -14.50 17.41
CA PRO A 61 8.11 -13.86 18.07
C PRO A 61 7.65 -12.77 19.05
N PHE A 62 8.18 -12.81 20.28
CA PHE A 62 7.85 -11.84 21.33
C PHE A 62 7.98 -10.39 20.86
N GLY A 63 9.06 -10.07 20.12
CA GLY A 63 9.30 -8.73 19.59
C GLY A 63 8.19 -8.25 18.63
N THR A 64 7.65 -9.15 17.80
CA THR A 64 6.53 -8.84 16.92
C THR A 64 5.28 -8.53 17.73
N LEU A 65 4.91 -9.40 18.69
CA LEU A 65 3.75 -9.19 19.56
C LEU A 65 3.87 -7.89 20.35
N SER A 66 5.03 -7.63 20.96
CA SER A 66 5.27 -6.40 21.72
C SER A 66 5.17 -5.15 20.84
N ASN A 67 5.70 -5.19 19.61
CA ASN A 67 5.60 -4.05 18.69
C ASN A 67 4.15 -3.80 18.27
N LYS A 68 3.41 -4.86 17.94
CA LYS A 68 1.99 -4.74 17.56
C LYS A 68 1.12 -4.27 18.73
N TYR A 69 1.35 -4.81 19.93
CA TYR A 69 0.67 -4.38 21.15
C TYR A 69 0.89 -2.90 21.46
N LYS A 70 2.12 -2.40 21.29
CA LYS A 70 2.46 -0.97 21.47
C LYS A 70 2.01 -0.07 20.32
N GLY A 71 1.45 -0.62 19.24
CA GLY A 71 1.11 0.16 18.05
C GLY A 71 2.33 0.67 17.27
N ASN A 72 3.51 0.05 17.43
CA ASN A 72 4.69 0.37 16.64
C ASN A 72 4.51 -0.09 15.19
N PHE A 73 5.05 0.68 14.25
CA PHE A 73 5.03 0.37 12.81
C PHE A 73 3.62 0.19 12.21
N THR A 74 2.66 1.00 12.65
CA THR A 74 1.28 1.05 12.10
C THR A 74 1.20 1.70 10.72
N ARG A 75 2.24 2.43 10.29
CA ARG A 75 2.30 3.06 8.97
C ARG A 75 2.42 1.99 7.88
N THR A 76 1.75 2.23 6.75
CA THR A 76 1.90 1.41 5.55
C THR A 76 3.36 1.40 5.11
N PRO A 77 3.99 0.21 4.96
CA PRO A 77 5.35 0.13 4.46
C PRO A 77 5.47 0.75 3.07
N GLY A 78 6.43 1.65 2.88
CA GLY A 78 6.67 2.33 1.60
C GLY A 78 6.91 3.82 1.73
N ALA A 79 7.12 4.47 0.58
CA ALA A 79 7.19 5.93 0.51
C ALA A 79 5.81 6.54 0.81
N GLN A 80 5.80 7.70 1.45
CA GLN A 80 4.57 8.46 1.66
C GLN A 80 3.96 8.86 0.32
N PRO A 81 2.63 8.73 0.15
CA PRO A 81 1.96 9.16 -1.07
C PRO A 81 2.08 10.68 -1.20
N ILE A 82 2.33 11.14 -2.43
CA ILE A 82 2.43 12.58 -2.74
C ILE A 82 1.02 13.18 -2.82
N PHE A 83 0.09 12.45 -3.43
CA PHE A 83 -1.29 12.84 -3.54
C PHE A 83 -2.06 12.43 -2.28
N SER A 84 -3.01 13.26 -1.88
CA SER A 84 -4.02 12.89 -0.90
C SER A 84 -5.01 11.90 -1.51
N HIS A 85 -5.66 11.10 -0.67
CA HIS A 85 -6.68 10.13 -1.11
C HIS A 85 -7.81 10.76 -1.92
N THR A 86 -8.17 12.01 -1.60
CA THR A 86 -9.19 12.79 -2.32
C THR A 86 -8.73 13.20 -3.72
N GLU A 87 -7.46 13.58 -3.86
CA GLU A 87 -6.87 13.92 -5.16
C GLU A 87 -6.75 12.69 -6.06
N GLU A 88 -6.25 11.56 -5.53
CA GLU A 88 -6.13 10.31 -6.26
C GLU A 88 -7.50 9.83 -6.78
N LYS A 89 -8.53 9.87 -5.93
CA LYS A 89 -9.91 9.53 -6.35
C LYS A 89 -10.43 10.45 -7.45
N SER A 90 -10.11 11.74 -7.38
CA SER A 90 -10.56 12.72 -8.38
C SER A 90 -9.90 12.47 -9.73
N LEU A 91 -8.59 12.18 -9.75
CA LEU A 91 -7.85 11.80 -10.94
C LEU A 91 -8.39 10.50 -11.57
N LEU A 92 -8.63 9.47 -10.76
CA LEU A 92 -9.20 8.20 -11.23
C LEU A 92 -10.61 8.39 -11.79
N LYS A 93 -11.44 9.21 -11.16
CA LYS A 93 -12.79 9.53 -11.65
C LYS A 93 -12.74 10.25 -12.99
N ALA A 94 -11.80 11.17 -13.18
CA ALA A 94 -11.60 11.84 -14.47
C ALA A 94 -11.14 10.84 -15.54
N ALA A 95 -10.18 9.98 -15.23
CA ALA A 95 -9.70 8.95 -16.15
C ALA A 95 -10.80 7.97 -16.57
N ALA A 96 -11.65 7.54 -15.62
CA ALA A 96 -12.80 6.69 -15.90
C ALA A 96 -13.80 7.37 -16.85
N LYS A 97 -14.13 8.66 -16.61
CA LYS A 97 -15.00 9.42 -17.51
C LYS A 97 -14.45 9.55 -18.93
N CYS A 98 -13.14 9.79 -19.07
CA CYS A 98 -12.51 9.83 -20.38
C CYS A 98 -12.63 8.48 -21.11
N SER A 99 -12.49 7.36 -20.38
CA SER A 99 -12.74 6.02 -20.92
C SER A 99 -14.19 5.85 -21.38
N ASP A 100 -15.17 6.31 -20.59
CA ASP A 100 -16.60 6.23 -20.95
C ASP A 100 -16.92 7.04 -22.23
N TRP A 101 -16.19 8.13 -22.45
CA TRP A 101 -16.29 8.95 -23.67
C TRP A 101 -15.57 8.37 -24.90
N GLY A 102 -14.93 7.21 -24.76
CA GLY A 102 -14.17 6.58 -25.86
C GLY A 102 -12.74 7.11 -26.02
N TYR A 103 -12.23 7.85 -25.03
CA TYR A 103 -10.86 8.37 -24.99
C TYR A 103 -10.11 7.81 -23.78
N PRO A 104 -9.75 6.52 -23.78
CA PRO A 104 -9.04 5.93 -22.66
C PRO A 104 -7.65 6.57 -22.50
N LEU A 105 -7.35 7.06 -21.30
CA LEU A 105 -6.05 7.66 -21.00
C LEU A 105 -4.99 6.58 -20.81
N THR A 106 -3.84 6.75 -21.44
CA THR A 106 -2.70 5.87 -21.23
C THR A 106 -2.00 6.19 -19.90
N ALA A 107 -1.18 5.23 -19.44
CA ALA A 107 -0.31 5.44 -18.28
C ALA A 107 0.56 6.69 -18.39
N LEU A 108 1.02 7.02 -19.60
CA LEU A 108 1.86 8.18 -19.86
C LEU A 108 1.07 9.49 -19.70
N ASP A 109 -0.14 9.54 -20.24
CA ASP A 109 -1.03 10.72 -20.12
C ASP A 109 -1.32 11.03 -18.66
N LEU A 110 -1.58 10.00 -17.86
CA LEU A 110 -1.83 10.13 -16.43
C LEU A 110 -0.61 10.68 -15.67
N ARG A 111 0.61 10.31 -16.07
CA ARG A 111 1.85 10.88 -15.51
C ARG A 111 1.97 12.36 -15.84
N PHE A 112 1.67 12.75 -17.08
CA PHE A 112 1.65 14.16 -17.48
C PHE A 112 0.60 14.96 -16.73
N PHE A 113 -0.61 14.43 -16.56
CA PHE A 113 -1.67 15.08 -15.77
C PHE A 113 -1.28 15.23 -14.29
N ALA A 114 -0.71 14.18 -13.70
CA ALA A 114 -0.23 14.20 -12.32
C ALA A 114 0.86 15.27 -12.12
N LYS A 115 1.85 15.35 -13.02
CA LYS A 115 2.88 16.39 -12.98
C LYS A 115 2.30 17.78 -13.17
N ALA A 116 1.46 17.98 -14.19
CA ALA A 116 0.86 19.27 -14.49
C ALA A 116 -0.01 19.78 -13.33
N TYR A 117 -0.73 18.89 -12.64
CA TYR A 117 -1.48 19.23 -11.44
C TYR A 117 -0.55 19.71 -10.31
N LEU A 118 0.52 18.96 -10.03
CA LEU A 118 1.48 19.33 -8.99
C LEU A 118 2.21 20.65 -9.30
N ASP A 119 2.62 20.85 -10.55
CA ASP A 119 3.27 22.09 -11.00
C ASP A 119 2.33 23.29 -10.84
N ARG A 120 1.04 23.16 -11.18
CA ARG A 120 0.03 24.21 -10.96
C ARG A 120 -0.21 24.53 -9.49
N GLN A 121 0.00 23.56 -8.60
CA GLN A 121 -0.06 23.74 -7.15
C GLN A 121 1.26 24.27 -6.55
N GLY A 122 2.30 24.49 -7.38
CA GLY A 122 3.63 24.90 -6.92
C GLY A 122 4.40 23.80 -6.18
N ARG A 123 3.99 22.53 -6.31
CA ARG A 123 4.58 21.38 -5.63
C ARG A 123 5.61 20.69 -6.52
N HIS A 124 6.88 21.01 -6.35
CA HIS A 124 7.95 20.36 -7.11
C HIS A 124 8.39 19.03 -6.49
N VAL A 125 8.23 17.94 -7.25
CA VAL A 125 8.61 16.59 -6.82
C VAL A 125 9.67 16.03 -7.77
N ALA A 126 10.83 15.67 -7.23
CA ALA A 126 11.97 15.15 -8.00
C ALA A 126 11.62 13.91 -8.85
N ARG A 127 10.66 13.09 -8.40
CA ARG A 127 10.22 11.86 -9.08
C ARG A 127 9.53 12.12 -10.42
N PHE A 128 9.02 13.33 -10.66
CA PHE A 128 8.35 13.71 -11.92
C PHE A 128 9.26 14.57 -12.82
N GLN A 129 10.56 14.70 -12.52
CA GLN A 129 11.49 15.47 -13.35
C GLN A 129 11.66 14.88 -14.76
N ASN A 130 11.57 13.56 -14.88
CA ASN A 130 11.71 12.88 -16.16
C ASN A 130 10.55 11.89 -16.37
N ILE A 131 9.56 12.26 -17.18
CA ILE A 131 8.35 11.46 -17.40
C ILE A 131 8.53 10.41 -18.52
N LEU A 132 9.52 10.62 -19.39
CA LEU A 132 9.68 9.89 -20.66
C LEU A 132 10.41 8.54 -20.54
N TYR A 133 10.94 8.18 -19.36
CA TYR A 133 11.70 6.94 -19.16
C TYR A 133 11.25 6.21 -17.89
#